data_AF-A0AAN1XY61-F1
#
_entry.id   AF-A0AAN1XY61-F1
#
_cell.length_a   1.000
_cell.length_b   1.000
_cell.length_c   1.000
_cell.angle_alpha   90.00
_cell.angle_beta   90.00
_cell.angle_gamma   90.00
#
_symmetry.space_group_name_H-M   'P 1'
#
loop_
_entity.id
_entity.type
_entity.pdbx_description
1 polymer ?
#
loop_
_entity_poly.entity_id
_entity_poly.type
_entity_poly.pdbx_seq_one_letter_code
_entity_poly.pdbx_strand_id
1 'polypeptide(L)'
;MTALPGEAQTLVARIDAMLAQAEPLLASGASDEAAYALRETERRYLPDTLNTFAAIPPALRDAGAESMLVEQLRLLERATAQRLTMLGENAQTQFSANGAFLTERFGPAETLPDAPAQIDAPAATPASLVRHILQRIETPGDARPLIERTAAQLGAAFPAIVTVKRGGLFGNGPVEAVALDVPRRDDVLRYALARTPRGDVEATVTRFLRGIKNKTLVVGVDEWSQGLADDLAAYVERERGARDTLTRLFRETR
;
A
#
# COMPACT_ATOMS: atom_id res chain seq x y z
N MET A 1 -7.52 -20.97 24.16
CA MET A 1 -7.34 -19.57 24.61
C MET A 1 -8.39 -19.30 25.67
N THR A 2 -8.01 -18.83 26.86
CA THR A 2 -8.99 -18.43 27.88
C THR A 2 -9.80 -17.26 27.34
N ALA A 3 -11.12 -17.28 27.53
CA ALA A 3 -11.97 -16.20 27.08
C ALA A 3 -11.61 -14.88 27.78
N LEU A 4 -11.57 -13.79 27.03
CA LEU A 4 -11.45 -12.43 27.60
C LEU A 4 -12.70 -12.10 28.42
N PRO A 5 -12.63 -11.20 29.41
CA PRO A 5 -13.81 -10.64 30.06
C PRO A 5 -14.79 -10.08 29.02
N GLY A 6 -16.10 -10.24 29.22
CA GLY A 6 -17.11 -9.84 28.22
C GLY A 6 -17.04 -8.36 27.85
N GLU A 7 -16.73 -7.49 28.80
CA GLU A 7 -16.50 -6.07 28.54
C GLU A 7 -15.25 -5.82 27.69
N ALA A 8 -14.14 -6.50 27.99
CA ALA A 8 -12.92 -6.40 27.19
C ALA A 8 -13.15 -6.85 25.74
N GLN A 9 -13.92 -7.93 25.51
CA GLN A 9 -14.31 -8.36 24.16
C GLN A 9 -15.07 -7.27 23.41
N THR A 10 -16.01 -6.60 24.09
CA THR A 10 -16.81 -5.52 23.51
C THR A 10 -15.93 -4.33 23.12
N LEU A 11 -14.96 -3.96 23.94
CA LEU A 11 -14.03 -2.87 23.66
C LEU A 11 -13.11 -3.18 22.48
N VAL A 12 -12.55 -4.40 22.43
CA VAL A 12 -11.73 -4.85 21.30
C VAL A 12 -12.52 -4.77 19.99
N ALA A 13 -13.73 -5.31 19.96
CA ALA A 13 -14.58 -5.27 18.77
C ALA A 13 -14.88 -3.83 18.30
N ARG A 14 -15.04 -2.87 19.22
CA ARG A 14 -15.21 -1.45 18.87
C ARG A 14 -13.94 -0.83 18.32
N ILE A 15 -12.79 -1.13 18.91
CA ILE A 15 -11.49 -0.67 18.41
C ILE A 15 -11.27 -1.19 16.98
N ASP A 16 -11.49 -2.48 16.75
CA ASP A 16 -11.37 -3.10 15.43
C ASP A 16 -12.32 -2.45 14.41
N ALA A 17 -13.57 -2.17 14.80
CA ALA A 17 -14.52 -1.48 13.93
C ALA A 17 -14.09 -0.06 13.58
N MET A 18 -13.44 0.67 14.50
CA MET A 18 -12.88 2.00 14.23
C MET A 18 -11.65 1.93 13.32
N LEU A 19 -10.78 0.93 13.51
CA LEU A 19 -9.60 0.72 12.65
C LEU A 19 -10.03 0.36 11.22
N ALA A 20 -11.06 -0.48 11.06
CA ALA A 20 -11.65 -0.80 9.75
C ALA A 20 -12.27 0.44 9.07
N GLN A 21 -12.90 1.33 9.84
CA GLN A 21 -13.40 2.62 9.30
C GLN A 21 -12.27 3.55 8.87
N ALA A 22 -11.09 3.47 9.49
CA ALA A 22 -9.93 4.27 9.12
C ALA A 22 -9.30 3.80 7.79
N GLU A 23 -9.38 2.51 7.46
CA GLU A 23 -8.72 1.92 6.29
C GLU A 23 -8.91 2.69 4.97
N PRO A 24 -10.14 3.07 4.53
CA PRO A 24 -10.32 3.84 3.31
C PRO A 24 -9.69 5.24 3.36
N LEU A 25 -9.68 5.89 4.54
CA LEU A 25 -9.05 7.20 4.74
C LEU A 25 -7.52 7.09 4.76
N LEU A 26 -6.98 5.97 5.23
CA LEU A 26 -5.54 5.70 5.19
C LEU A 26 -5.07 5.40 3.76
N ALA A 27 -5.92 4.80 2.93
CA ALA A 27 -5.64 4.48 1.54
C ALA A 27 -5.62 5.71 0.62
N SER A 28 -6.34 6.78 0.97
CA SER A 28 -6.38 8.02 0.18
C SER A 28 -5.10 8.86 0.27
N GLY A 29 -4.08 8.40 0.99
CA GLY A 29 -2.75 9.01 1.01
C GLY A 29 -2.55 10.11 2.05
N ALA A 30 -3.40 10.16 3.09
CA ALA A 30 -3.17 11.03 4.24
C ALA A 30 -1.89 10.62 4.98
N SER A 31 -0.76 11.27 4.67
CA SER A 31 0.52 11.11 5.36
C SER A 31 0.54 11.96 6.63
N ASP A 32 -0.27 11.56 7.61
CA ASP A 32 -0.50 12.31 8.84
C ASP A 32 -0.11 11.51 10.09
N GLU A 33 0.23 12.20 11.17
CA GLU A 33 0.56 11.63 12.48
C GLU A 33 -0.57 10.74 13.01
N ALA A 34 -1.83 11.18 12.81
CA ALA A 34 -3.01 10.39 13.15
C ALA A 34 -3.06 9.05 12.40
N ALA A 35 -2.70 9.05 11.11
CA ALA A 35 -2.65 7.85 10.28
C ALA A 35 -1.57 6.86 10.76
N TYR A 36 -0.39 7.36 11.13
CA TYR A 36 0.66 6.54 11.72
C TYR A 36 0.20 5.91 13.05
N ALA A 37 -0.39 6.71 13.94
CA ALA A 37 -0.80 6.24 15.26
C ALA A 37 -1.93 5.20 15.22
N LEU A 38 -2.85 5.29 14.24
CA LEU A 38 -3.88 4.27 14.02
C LEU A 38 -3.28 2.94 13.56
N ARG A 39 -2.33 2.96 12.61
CA ARG A 39 -1.60 1.76 12.18
C ARG A 39 -0.80 1.12 13.31
N GLU A 40 -0.16 1.94 14.16
CA GLU A 40 0.58 1.43 15.32
C GLU A 40 -0.34 0.84 16.39
N THR A 41 -1.55 1.39 16.52
CA THR A 41 -2.59 0.83 17.41
C THR A 41 -2.98 -0.57 16.98
N GLU A 42 -3.25 -0.76 15.68
CA GLU A 42 -3.58 -2.06 15.08
C GLU A 42 -2.42 -3.06 15.20
N ARG A 43 -1.21 -2.65 14.79
CA ARG A 43 -0.07 -3.57 14.66
C ARG A 43 0.56 -3.93 15.99
N ARG A 44 0.52 -3.02 16.95
CA ARG A 44 1.33 -3.12 18.17
C ARG A 44 0.53 -2.92 19.44
N TYR A 45 -0.07 -1.75 19.65
CA TYR A 45 -0.61 -1.43 20.97
C TYR A 45 -1.76 -2.36 21.41
N LEU A 46 -2.71 -2.66 20.51
CA LEU A 46 -3.80 -3.57 20.82
C LEU A 46 -3.30 -5.01 21.03
N PRO A 47 -2.52 -5.61 20.09
CA PRO A 47 -1.93 -6.93 20.30
C PRO A 47 -1.09 -7.03 21.58
N ASP A 48 -0.21 -6.07 21.86
CA ASP A 48 0.66 -6.07 23.03
C ASP A 48 -0.13 -6.02 24.34
N THR A 49 -1.21 -5.22 24.39
CA THR A 49 -2.10 -5.13 25.55
C THR A 49 -2.77 -6.48 25.83
N LEU A 50 -3.32 -7.11 24.79
CA LEU A 50 -3.98 -8.42 24.91
C LEU A 50 -2.98 -9.54 25.26
N ASN A 51 -1.80 -9.54 24.64
CA ASN A 51 -0.74 -10.49 24.92
C ASN A 51 -0.21 -10.37 26.34
N THR A 52 -0.09 -9.15 26.87
CA THR A 52 0.33 -8.90 28.26
C THR A 52 -0.66 -9.52 29.24
N PHE A 53 -1.96 -9.35 29.03
CA PHE A 53 -2.97 -10.01 29.87
C PHE A 53 -2.96 -11.54 29.70
N ALA A 54 -2.80 -12.02 28.47
CA ALA A 54 -2.72 -13.46 28.18
C ALA A 54 -1.49 -14.14 28.81
N ALA A 55 -0.40 -13.39 29.00
CA ALA A 55 0.80 -13.88 29.67
C ALA A 55 0.61 -14.11 31.18
N ILE A 56 -0.39 -13.47 31.81
CA ILE A 56 -0.72 -13.72 33.21
C ILE A 56 -1.24 -15.16 33.33
N PRO A 57 -0.70 -16.01 34.23
CA PRO A 57 -1.21 -17.35 34.45
C PRO A 57 -2.71 -17.34 34.77
N PRO A 58 -3.54 -18.27 34.23
CA PRO A 58 -4.99 -18.24 34.45
C PRO A 58 -5.42 -18.21 35.93
N ALA A 59 -4.65 -18.84 36.82
CA ALA A 59 -4.91 -18.83 38.26
C ALA A 59 -4.69 -17.46 38.93
N LEU A 60 -3.99 -16.53 38.26
CA LEU A 60 -3.67 -15.19 38.74
C LEU A 60 -4.46 -14.09 38.02
N ARG A 61 -5.38 -14.45 37.11
CA ARG A 61 -6.27 -13.49 36.44
C ARG A 61 -7.47 -13.22 37.32
N ASP A 62 -7.24 -12.49 38.40
CA ASP A 62 -8.29 -12.05 39.31
C ASP A 62 -9.04 -10.81 38.76
N ALA A 63 -10.04 -10.35 39.52
CA ALA A 63 -10.82 -9.18 39.17
C ALA A 63 -9.97 -7.90 39.02
N GLY A 64 -8.82 -7.82 39.69
CA GLY A 64 -7.90 -6.69 39.57
C GLY A 64 -7.21 -6.67 38.22
N ALA A 65 -6.68 -7.82 37.78
CA ALA A 65 -6.08 -7.96 36.45
C ALA A 65 -7.09 -7.69 35.33
N GLU A 66 -8.34 -8.17 35.47
CA GLU A 66 -9.41 -7.92 34.52
C GLU A 66 -9.78 -6.42 34.45
N SER A 67 -9.92 -5.76 35.60
CA SER A 67 -10.21 -4.33 35.66
C SER A 67 -9.12 -3.48 35.00
N MET A 68 -7.85 -3.84 35.22
CA MET A 68 -6.72 -3.15 34.60
C MET A 68 -6.72 -3.29 33.07
N LEU A 69 -7.00 -4.50 32.55
CA LEU A 69 -7.14 -4.70 31.10
C LEU A 69 -8.26 -3.82 30.53
N VAL A 70 -9.44 -3.83 31.15
CA VAL A 70 -10.59 -3.04 30.70
C VAL A 70 -10.25 -1.54 30.69
N GLU A 71 -9.57 -1.04 31.72
CA GLU A 71 -9.14 0.36 31.77
C GLU A 71 -8.17 0.73 30.63
N GLN A 72 -7.18 -0.12 30.38
CA GLN A 72 -6.24 0.06 29.27
C GLN A 72 -6.95 0.06 27.92
N LEU A 73 -7.90 -0.85 27.69
CA LEU A 73 -8.68 -0.91 26.47
C LEU A 73 -9.59 0.32 26.30
N ARG A 74 -10.19 0.86 27.37
CA ARG A 74 -10.97 2.11 27.31
C ARG A 74 -10.11 3.33 26.98
N LEU A 75 -8.86 3.36 27.46
CA LEU A 75 -7.90 4.40 27.06
C LEU A 75 -7.56 4.29 25.58
N LEU A 76 -7.30 3.08 25.10
CA LEU A 76 -6.99 2.81 23.70
C LEU A 76 -8.17 3.12 22.76
N GLU A 77 -9.39 2.75 23.16
CA GLU A 77 -10.64 3.07 22.43
C GLU A 77 -10.80 4.58 22.25
N ARG A 78 -10.69 5.36 23.34
CA ARG A 78 -10.80 6.83 23.28
C ARG A 78 -9.73 7.48 22.41
N ALA A 79 -8.48 7.02 22.54
CA ALA A 79 -7.38 7.53 21.71
C ALA A 79 -7.58 7.19 20.22
N THR A 80 -8.10 6.00 19.91
CA THR A 80 -8.41 5.56 18.54
C THR A 80 -9.53 6.41 17.95
N ALA A 81 -10.63 6.63 18.70
CA ALA A 81 -11.74 7.48 18.28
C ALA A 81 -11.29 8.91 17.99
N GLN A 82 -10.49 9.52 18.87
CA GLN A 82 -9.98 10.88 18.67
C GLN A 82 -9.13 11.00 17.40
N ARG A 83 -8.24 10.03 17.14
CA ARG A 83 -7.40 10.01 15.94
C ARG A 83 -8.20 9.81 14.67
N LEU A 84 -9.24 8.97 14.71
CA LEU A 84 -10.14 8.79 13.58
C LEU A 84 -10.87 10.09 13.24
N THR A 85 -11.35 10.83 14.25
CA THR A 85 -11.95 12.16 14.03
C THR A 85 -10.97 13.13 13.38
N MET A 86 -9.75 13.26 13.91
CA MET A 86 -8.73 14.15 13.34
C MET A 86 -8.38 13.77 11.89
N LEU A 87 -8.27 12.47 11.60
CA LEU A 87 -8.01 11.98 10.25
C LEU A 87 -9.16 12.35 9.29
N GLY A 88 -10.40 12.22 9.74
CA GLY A 88 -11.59 12.61 8.98
C GLY A 88 -11.64 14.11 8.68
N GLU A 89 -11.37 14.94 9.69
CA GLU A 89 -11.29 16.41 9.54
C GLU A 89 -10.20 16.81 8.55
N ASN A 90 -9.00 16.23 8.67
CA ASN A 90 -7.89 16.52 7.77
C ASN A 90 -8.20 16.09 6.32
N ALA A 91 -8.82 14.91 6.14
CA ALA A 91 -9.26 14.48 4.81
C ALA A 91 -10.29 15.45 4.23
N GLN A 92 -11.28 15.89 5.02
CA GLN A 92 -12.29 16.85 4.57
C GLN A 92 -11.68 18.21 4.21
N THR A 93 -10.73 18.72 5.00
CA THR A 93 -9.99 19.95 4.68
C THR A 93 -9.22 19.81 3.37
N GLN A 94 -8.52 18.69 3.15
CA GLN A 94 -7.79 18.43 1.91
C GLN A 94 -8.74 18.36 0.70
N PHE A 95 -9.88 17.67 0.81
CA PHE A 95 -10.87 17.63 -0.26
C PHE A 95 -11.44 19.02 -0.58
N SER A 96 -11.71 19.81 0.45
CA SER A 96 -12.23 21.18 0.29
C SER A 96 -11.19 22.09 -0.37
N ALA A 97 -9.92 22.00 0.04
CA ALA A 97 -8.82 22.75 -0.55
C ALA A 97 -8.59 22.36 -2.01
N ASN A 98 -8.63 21.07 -2.33
CA ASN A 98 -8.52 20.57 -3.70
C ASN A 98 -9.70 21.05 -4.56
N GLY A 99 -10.92 21.02 -4.03
CA GLY A 99 -12.11 21.53 -4.71
C GLY A 99 -12.03 23.04 -5.00
N ALA A 100 -11.55 23.83 -4.03
CA ALA A 100 -11.32 25.26 -4.22
C ALA A 100 -10.25 25.53 -5.28
N PHE A 101 -9.13 24.80 -5.24
CA PHE A 101 -8.07 24.91 -6.24
C PHE A 101 -8.55 24.58 -7.65
N LEU A 102 -9.33 23.49 -7.80
CA LEU A 102 -9.90 23.11 -9.09
C LEU A 102 -10.88 24.18 -9.60
N THR A 103 -11.70 24.72 -8.71
CA THR A 103 -12.64 25.80 -9.05
C THR A 103 -11.92 27.07 -9.50
N GLU A 104 -10.83 27.44 -8.83
CA GLU A 104 -9.99 28.58 -9.24
C GLU A 104 -9.30 28.32 -10.59
N ARG A 105 -8.80 27.10 -10.80
CA ARG A 105 -8.01 26.76 -11.98
C ARG A 105 -8.85 26.56 -13.24
N PHE A 106 -10.05 26.01 -13.09
CA PHE A 106 -10.88 25.55 -14.21
C PHE A 106 -12.28 26.16 -14.24
N GLY A 107 -12.65 26.97 -13.24
CA GLY A 107 -14.00 27.53 -13.10
C GLY A 107 -14.96 26.62 -12.32
N PRO A 108 -16.20 27.06 -12.08
CA PRO A 108 -17.25 26.24 -11.46
C PRO A 108 -17.42 24.91 -12.19
N ALA A 109 -17.78 23.85 -11.47
CA ALA A 109 -17.92 22.51 -12.04
C ALA A 109 -18.93 22.47 -13.20
N GLU A 110 -19.94 23.34 -13.17
CA GLU A 110 -20.97 23.50 -14.19
C GLU A 110 -20.44 24.15 -15.49
N THR A 111 -19.29 24.81 -15.41
CA THR A 111 -18.61 25.44 -16.56
C THR A 111 -17.54 24.55 -17.18
N LEU A 112 -17.18 23.46 -16.49
CA LEU A 112 -16.33 22.44 -17.08
C LEU A 112 -17.08 21.80 -18.25
N PRO A 113 -16.40 21.51 -19.37
CA PRO A 113 -17.01 20.72 -20.43
C PRO A 113 -17.49 19.41 -19.81
N ASP A 114 -18.69 18.96 -20.20
CA ASP A 114 -19.22 17.66 -19.78
C ASP A 114 -18.10 16.65 -19.89
N ALA A 115 -17.81 15.99 -18.75
CA ALA A 115 -16.82 14.92 -18.74
C ALA A 115 -17.19 14.00 -19.92
N PRO A 116 -16.26 13.71 -20.85
CA PRO A 116 -16.57 12.90 -22.01
C PRO A 116 -17.30 11.67 -21.50
N ALA A 117 -18.53 11.47 -22.01
CA ALA A 117 -19.52 10.51 -21.51
C ALA A 117 -18.77 9.34 -20.91
N GLN A 118 -18.81 9.27 -19.56
CA GLN A 118 -18.10 8.34 -18.69
C GLN A 118 -17.19 7.49 -19.54
N ILE A 119 -15.91 7.87 -19.74
CA ILE A 119 -14.94 7.02 -20.45
C ILE A 119 -15.22 5.65 -19.86
N ASP A 120 -15.88 4.76 -20.62
CA ASP A 120 -16.17 3.41 -20.19
C ASP A 120 -14.83 2.99 -19.66
N ALA A 121 -14.69 2.78 -18.34
CA ALA A 121 -13.39 2.46 -17.76
C ALA A 121 -12.92 1.31 -18.63
N PRO A 122 -11.91 1.52 -19.51
CA PRO A 122 -12.00 0.88 -20.80
C PRO A 122 -12.09 -0.61 -20.56
N ALA A 123 -12.79 -1.33 -21.43
CA ALA A 123 -12.61 -2.76 -21.55
C ALA A 123 -11.12 -3.16 -21.74
N ALA A 124 -10.19 -2.19 -21.75
CA ALA A 124 -8.86 -2.27 -21.19
C ALA A 124 -8.78 -3.26 -20.01
N THR A 125 -8.43 -4.48 -20.37
CA THR A 125 -7.83 -5.46 -19.48
C THR A 125 -6.79 -4.78 -18.58
N PRO A 126 -6.70 -5.12 -17.28
CA PRO A 126 -5.63 -4.64 -16.40
C PRO A 126 -4.24 -4.66 -17.04
N ALA A 127 -3.96 -5.66 -17.89
CA ALA A 127 -2.78 -5.72 -18.74
C ALA A 127 -2.52 -4.45 -19.59
N SER A 128 -3.55 -3.90 -20.22
CA SER A 128 -3.44 -2.69 -21.05
C SER A 128 -3.21 -1.43 -20.22
N LEU A 129 -3.74 -1.34 -19.00
CA LEU A 129 -3.45 -0.25 -18.06
C LEU A 129 -1.99 -0.27 -17.62
N VAL A 130 -1.46 -1.46 -17.29
CA VAL A 130 -0.04 -1.64 -16.96
C VAL A 130 0.86 -1.19 -18.12
N ARG A 131 0.56 -1.62 -19.34
CA ARG A 131 1.31 -1.19 -20.53
C ARG A 131 1.24 0.33 -20.72
N HIS A 132 0.06 0.93 -20.55
CA HIS A 132 -0.10 2.37 -20.68
C HIS A 132 0.72 3.15 -19.66
N ILE A 133 0.76 2.69 -18.39
CA ILE A 133 1.58 3.31 -17.35
C ILE A 133 3.07 3.22 -17.71
N LEU A 134 3.54 2.05 -18.15
CA LEU A 134 4.95 1.84 -18.49
C LEU A 134 5.38 2.62 -19.75
N GLN A 135 4.50 2.75 -20.74
CA GLN A 135 4.76 3.60 -21.91
C GLN A 135 4.97 5.09 -21.54
N ARG A 136 4.39 5.57 -20.44
CA ARG A 136 4.63 6.95 -19.96
C ARG A 136 6.00 7.10 -19.26
N ILE A 137 6.64 5.99 -18.89
CA ILE A 137 8.00 5.97 -18.35
C ILE A 137 9.02 6.04 -19.49
N GLU A 138 8.72 5.43 -20.64
CA GLU A 138 9.52 5.44 -21.86
C GLU A 138 9.49 6.82 -22.55
N THR A 139 10.20 7.79 -21.98
CA THR A 139 10.56 9.02 -22.70
C THR A 139 12.07 9.05 -22.89
N PRO A 140 12.59 9.17 -24.12
CA PRO A 140 14.02 9.32 -24.34
C PRO A 140 14.56 10.54 -23.58
N GLY A 141 15.65 10.37 -22.83
CA GLY A 141 16.24 11.44 -22.04
C GLY A 141 17.24 10.97 -20.99
N ASP A 142 17.65 11.87 -20.09
CA ASP A 142 18.67 11.60 -19.07
C ASP A 142 18.34 10.42 -18.15
N ALA A 143 19.37 9.66 -17.77
CA ALA A 143 19.31 8.51 -16.86
C ALA A 143 18.68 8.83 -15.48
N ARG A 144 18.97 10.01 -14.94
CA ARG A 144 18.53 10.45 -13.61
C ARG A 144 17.01 10.66 -13.54
N PRO A 145 16.37 11.44 -14.44
CA PRO A 145 14.92 11.58 -14.44
C PRO A 145 14.20 10.27 -14.73
N LEU A 146 14.80 9.34 -15.49
CA LEU A 146 14.21 8.02 -15.73
C LEU A 146 14.05 7.21 -14.44
N ILE A 147 15.13 7.01 -13.67
CA ILE A 147 15.07 6.20 -12.43
C ILE A 147 14.18 6.85 -11.37
N GLU A 148 14.23 8.17 -11.19
CA GLU A 148 13.36 8.88 -10.22
C GLU A 148 11.88 8.75 -10.60
N ARG A 149 11.55 8.97 -11.88
CA ARG A 149 10.17 8.84 -12.37
C ARG A 149 9.67 7.41 -12.24
N THR A 150 10.50 6.44 -12.59
CA THR A 150 10.18 5.01 -12.47
C THR A 150 9.92 4.65 -11.01
N ALA A 151 10.80 5.08 -10.09
CA ALA A 151 10.63 4.83 -8.66
C ALA A 151 9.36 5.47 -8.09
N ALA A 152 9.04 6.71 -8.48
CA ALA A 152 7.83 7.39 -8.04
C ALA A 152 6.56 6.70 -8.56
N GLN A 153 6.50 6.41 -9.87
CA GLN A 153 5.32 5.81 -10.49
C GLN A 153 5.10 4.37 -10.03
N LEU A 154 6.14 3.53 -10.08
CA LEU A 154 6.02 2.13 -9.67
C LEU A 154 5.85 2.02 -8.16
N GLY A 155 6.55 2.83 -7.35
CA GLY A 155 6.38 2.83 -5.90
C GLY A 155 4.96 3.21 -5.45
N ALA A 156 4.31 4.13 -6.16
CA ALA A 156 2.91 4.47 -5.90
C ALA A 156 1.94 3.37 -6.37
N ALA A 157 2.18 2.77 -7.55
CA ALA A 157 1.28 1.78 -8.13
C ALA A 157 1.39 0.39 -7.48
N PHE A 158 2.58 -0.01 -7.04
CA PHE A 158 2.89 -1.37 -6.59
C PHE A 158 3.74 -1.40 -5.31
N PRO A 159 3.34 -0.71 -4.22
CA PRO A 159 4.17 -0.54 -3.03
C PRO A 159 4.58 -1.86 -2.36
N ALA A 160 3.79 -2.93 -2.53
CA ALA A 160 4.07 -4.24 -1.94
C ALA A 160 5.19 -5.03 -2.62
N ILE A 161 5.51 -4.72 -3.88
CA ILE A 161 6.50 -5.47 -4.68
C ILE A 161 7.64 -4.61 -5.21
N VAL A 162 7.66 -3.32 -4.87
CA VAL A 162 8.68 -2.36 -5.29
C VAL A 162 9.62 -2.06 -4.13
N THR A 163 10.92 -2.08 -4.41
CA THR A 163 11.97 -1.59 -3.51
C THR A 163 12.68 -0.42 -4.16
N VAL A 164 12.76 0.71 -3.45
CA VAL A 164 13.48 1.91 -3.90
C VAL A 164 14.69 2.13 -2.99
N LYS A 165 15.88 2.18 -3.57
CA LYS A 165 17.11 2.55 -2.87
C LYS A 165 17.48 3.99 -3.20
N ARG A 166 17.56 4.84 -2.18
CA ARG A 166 18.03 6.23 -2.27
C ARG A 166 19.42 6.37 -1.68
N GLY A 167 20.24 7.22 -2.28
CA GLY A 167 21.55 7.58 -1.76
C GLY A 167 21.48 8.58 -0.60
N GLY A 168 22.64 9.02 -0.13
CA GLY A 168 22.76 10.04 0.92
C GLY A 168 22.56 9.52 2.36
N LEU A 169 22.89 10.36 3.33
CA LEU A 169 22.66 10.07 4.74
C LEU A 169 21.15 10.01 4.99
N PHE A 170 20.66 8.91 5.58
CA PHE A 170 19.25 8.67 5.88
C PHE A 170 18.28 8.58 4.68
N GLY A 171 18.77 8.33 3.46
CA GLY A 171 17.89 8.10 2.29
C GLY A 171 17.26 9.35 1.69
N ASN A 172 17.73 10.55 2.06
CA ASN A 172 17.27 11.83 1.50
C ASN A 172 17.90 12.19 0.14
N GLY A 173 18.74 11.32 -0.42
CA GLY A 173 19.41 11.54 -1.68
C GLY A 173 18.61 11.09 -2.91
N PRO A 174 19.22 11.22 -4.10
CA PRO A 174 18.62 10.75 -5.34
C PRO A 174 18.42 9.23 -5.32
N VAL A 175 17.45 8.73 -6.06
CA VAL A 175 17.23 7.30 -6.26
C VAL A 175 18.44 6.70 -6.98
N GLU A 176 19.09 5.75 -6.32
CA GLU A 176 20.21 4.97 -6.88
C GLU A 176 19.72 3.74 -7.63
N ALA A 177 18.66 3.10 -7.13
CA ALA A 177 18.10 1.92 -7.76
C ALA A 177 16.61 1.76 -7.46
N VAL A 178 15.89 1.14 -8.38
CA VAL A 178 14.51 0.66 -8.20
C VAL A 178 14.47 -0.80 -8.63
N ALA A 179 13.81 -1.64 -7.84
CA ALA A 179 13.62 -3.05 -8.14
C ALA A 179 12.16 -3.45 -7.92
N LEU A 180 11.61 -4.25 -8.83
CA LEU A 180 10.28 -4.85 -8.73
C LEU A 180 10.38 -6.37 -8.72
N ASP A 181 9.80 -7.01 -7.72
CA ASP A 181 9.70 -8.45 -7.60
C ASP A 181 8.34 -8.92 -8.11
N VAL A 182 8.29 -9.40 -9.35
CA VAL A 182 7.05 -9.87 -9.99
C VAL A 182 6.88 -11.38 -9.77
N PRO A 183 5.89 -11.81 -8.97
CA PRO A 183 5.66 -13.23 -8.71
C PRO A 183 5.11 -13.94 -9.95
N ARG A 184 5.67 -15.10 -10.26
CA ARG A 184 5.17 -16.04 -11.26
C ARG A 184 4.77 -17.35 -10.55
N ARG A 185 4.29 -18.34 -11.31
CA ARG A 185 3.78 -19.60 -10.74
C ARG A 185 4.81 -20.34 -9.89
N ASP A 186 6.05 -20.44 -10.38
CA ASP A 186 7.10 -21.27 -9.77
C ASP A 186 8.35 -20.47 -9.37
N ASP A 187 8.41 -19.20 -9.73
CA ASP A 187 9.55 -18.32 -9.51
C ASP A 187 9.14 -16.85 -9.32
N VAL A 188 10.14 -16.02 -9.04
CA VAL A 188 10.00 -14.56 -8.98
C VAL A 188 11.02 -13.96 -9.94
N LEU A 189 10.58 -13.01 -10.76
CA LEU A 189 11.50 -12.17 -11.53
C LEU A 189 11.67 -10.82 -10.85
N ARG A 190 12.92 -10.46 -10.57
CA ARG A 190 13.30 -9.13 -10.13
C ARG A 190 13.74 -8.30 -11.32
N TYR A 191 12.94 -7.30 -11.67
CA TYR A 191 13.26 -6.27 -12.63
C TYR A 191 13.91 -5.11 -11.90
N ALA A 192 15.18 -4.78 -12.19
CA ALA A 192 15.87 -3.68 -11.52
C ALA A 192 16.49 -2.69 -12.50
N LEU A 193 16.36 -1.41 -12.19
CA LEU A 193 17.14 -0.32 -12.79
C LEU A 193 18.07 0.24 -11.72
N ALA A 194 19.35 0.34 -12.03
CA ALA A 194 20.35 0.92 -11.14
C ALA A 194 21.21 1.94 -11.87
N ARG A 195 21.61 2.99 -11.17
CA ARG A 195 22.56 3.97 -11.70
C ARG A 195 23.97 3.41 -11.62
N THR A 196 24.69 3.44 -12.74
CA THR A 196 26.09 3.06 -12.77
C THR A 196 26.96 4.19 -12.20
N PRO A 197 28.21 3.90 -11.78
CA PRO A 197 29.16 4.94 -11.36
C PRO A 197 29.45 6.00 -12.43
N ARG A 198 29.20 5.69 -13.70
CA ARG A 198 29.41 6.61 -14.84
C ARG A 198 28.21 7.52 -15.11
N GLY A 199 27.10 7.33 -14.38
CA GLY A 199 25.87 8.11 -14.53
C GLY A 199 24.84 7.48 -15.47
N ASP A 200 25.18 6.40 -16.18
CA ASP A 200 24.24 5.64 -17.02
C ASP A 200 23.26 4.81 -16.19
N VAL A 201 22.21 4.28 -16.83
CA VAL A 201 21.29 3.29 -16.22
C VAL A 201 21.66 1.88 -16.69
N GLU A 202 21.81 0.97 -15.74
CA GLU A 202 21.89 -0.46 -16.00
C GLU A 202 20.54 -1.11 -15.67
N ALA A 203 19.97 -1.83 -16.63
CA ALA A 203 18.75 -2.61 -16.46
C ALA A 203 19.10 -4.09 -16.31
N THR A 204 18.55 -4.73 -15.28
CA THR A 204 18.77 -6.16 -15.01
C THR A 204 17.48 -6.90 -14.74
N VAL A 205 17.47 -8.17 -15.13
CA VAL A 205 16.40 -9.12 -14.81
C VAL A 205 17.04 -10.29 -14.07
N THR A 206 16.62 -10.51 -12.82
CA THR A 206 17.12 -11.61 -11.99
C THR A 206 16.00 -12.60 -11.68
N ARG A 207 16.22 -13.87 -12.00
CA ARG A 207 15.32 -14.96 -11.67
C ARG A 207 15.64 -15.54 -10.30
N PHE A 208 14.63 -15.67 -9.44
CA PHE A 208 14.70 -16.31 -8.14
C PHE A 208 13.84 -17.57 -8.13
N LEU A 209 14.44 -18.72 -7.83
CA LEU A 209 13.74 -19.99 -7.66
C LEU A 209 13.73 -20.35 -6.17
N ARG A 210 12.55 -20.42 -5.56
CA ARG A 210 12.40 -20.70 -4.12
C ARG A 210 13.23 -19.76 -3.24
N GLY A 211 13.26 -18.47 -3.60
CA GLY A 211 14.04 -17.44 -2.91
C GLY A 211 15.55 -17.45 -3.22
N ILE A 212 16.06 -18.43 -3.96
CA ILE A 212 17.47 -18.52 -4.33
C ILE A 212 17.69 -17.82 -5.67
N LYS A 213 18.64 -16.88 -5.70
CA LYS A 213 19.09 -16.22 -6.93
C LYS A 213 19.62 -17.26 -7.90
N ASN A 214 18.97 -17.43 -9.06
CA ASN A 214 19.35 -18.40 -10.07
C ASN A 214 20.21 -17.78 -11.18
N LYS A 215 19.71 -16.74 -11.84
CA LYS A 215 20.38 -16.10 -12.99
C LYS A 215 20.05 -14.61 -13.04
N THR A 216 21.06 -13.78 -13.31
CA THR A 216 20.88 -12.35 -13.62
C THR A 216 21.30 -12.10 -15.06
N LEU A 217 20.47 -11.37 -15.79
CA LEU A 217 20.74 -10.88 -17.14
C LEU A 217 20.80 -9.36 -17.10
N VAL A 218 21.80 -8.77 -17.75
CA VAL A 218 21.81 -7.35 -18.11
C VAL A 218 21.09 -7.23 -19.45
N VAL A 219 20.12 -6.33 -19.55
CA VAL A 219 19.26 -6.14 -20.72
C VAL A 219 19.21 -4.66 -21.09
N GLY A 220 18.73 -4.34 -22.29
CA GLY A 220 18.42 -2.95 -22.66
C GLY A 220 17.24 -2.42 -21.83
N VAL A 221 17.15 -1.10 -21.65
CA VAL A 221 16.02 -0.47 -20.93
C VAL A 221 14.69 -0.76 -21.63
N ASP A 222 14.66 -0.76 -22.96
CA ASP A 222 13.45 -1.05 -23.75
C ASP A 222 13.04 -2.54 -23.63
N GLU A 223 14.01 -3.45 -23.61
CA GLU A 223 13.73 -4.87 -23.38
C GLU A 223 13.24 -5.10 -21.94
N TRP A 224 13.82 -4.39 -20.99
CA TRP A 224 13.43 -4.42 -19.59
C TRP A 224 11.99 -3.93 -19.39
N SER A 225 11.61 -2.81 -20.00
CA SER A 225 10.28 -2.23 -19.85
C SER A 225 9.21 -3.10 -20.49
N GLN A 226 9.48 -3.62 -21.68
CA GLN A 226 8.58 -4.54 -22.37
C GLN A 226 8.39 -5.85 -21.57
N GLY A 227 9.49 -6.45 -21.11
CA GLY A 227 9.44 -7.67 -20.29
C GLY A 227 8.69 -7.46 -18.97
N LEU A 228 8.94 -6.33 -18.29
CA LEU A 228 8.21 -5.95 -17.09
C LEU A 228 6.72 -5.78 -17.35
N ALA A 229 6.36 -5.13 -18.47
CA ALA A 229 4.96 -4.90 -18.84
C ALA A 229 4.20 -6.21 -19.02
N ASP A 230 4.78 -7.15 -19.76
CA ASP A 230 4.16 -8.45 -20.04
C ASP A 230 4.01 -9.30 -18.77
N ASP A 231 5.02 -9.29 -17.89
CA ASP A 231 4.97 -10.04 -16.63
C ASP A 231 4.03 -9.43 -15.60
N LEU A 232 4.01 -8.10 -15.44
CA LEU A 232 3.06 -7.42 -14.57
C LEU A 232 1.62 -7.60 -15.07
N ALA A 233 1.40 -7.50 -16.37
CA ALA A 233 0.11 -7.80 -16.98
C ALA A 233 -0.36 -9.22 -16.60
N ALA A 234 0.50 -10.22 -16.80
CA ALA A 234 0.19 -11.59 -16.45
C ALA A 234 -0.03 -11.79 -14.94
N TYR A 235 0.71 -11.07 -14.09
CA TYR A 235 0.54 -11.09 -12.64
C TYR A 235 -0.81 -10.53 -12.20
N VAL A 236 -1.20 -9.35 -12.70
CA VAL A 236 -2.46 -8.70 -12.33
C VAL A 236 -3.67 -9.53 -12.77
N GLU A 237 -3.62 -10.15 -13.95
CA GLU A 237 -4.70 -11.04 -14.40
C GLU A 237 -4.84 -12.28 -13.50
N ARG A 238 -3.72 -12.85 -13.01
CA ARG A 238 -3.77 -13.97 -12.04
C ARG A 238 -4.39 -13.54 -10.71
N GLU A 239 -3.96 -12.41 -10.17
CA GLU A 239 -4.50 -11.85 -8.92
C GLU A 239 -6.01 -11.58 -9.03
N ARG A 240 -6.44 -11.01 -10.16
CA ARG A 240 -7.86 -10.80 -10.44
C ARG A 240 -8.63 -12.12 -10.44
N GLY A 241 -8.15 -13.13 -11.17
CA GLY A 241 -8.80 -14.44 -11.21
C GLY A 241 -8.88 -15.11 -9.84
N ALA A 242 -7.86 -14.96 -9.00
CA ALA A 242 -7.85 -15.46 -7.62
C ALA A 242 -8.90 -14.75 -6.76
N ARG A 243 -8.99 -13.41 -6.85
CA ARG A 243 -10.00 -12.61 -6.13
C ARG A 243 -11.42 -12.93 -6.58
N ASP A 244 -11.65 -13.11 -7.88
CA ASP A 244 -12.95 -13.48 -8.43
C ASP A 244 -13.39 -14.87 -7.93
N THR A 245 -12.44 -15.81 -7.82
CA THR A 245 -12.68 -17.15 -7.29
C THR A 245 -13.03 -17.11 -5.80
N LEU A 246 -12.26 -16.37 -5.00
CA LEU A 246 -12.54 -16.20 -3.56
C LEU A 246 -13.89 -15.51 -3.34
N THR A 247 -14.20 -14.47 -4.12
CA THR A 247 -15.47 -13.75 -4.04
C THR A 247 -16.65 -14.67 -4.33
N ARG A 248 -16.51 -15.57 -5.31
CA ARG A 248 -17.53 -16.57 -5.63
C ARG A 248 -17.72 -17.57 -4.49
N LEU A 249 -16.61 -18.11 -3.97
CA LEU A 249 -16.63 -19.06 -2.85
C LEU A 249 -17.39 -18.49 -1.65
N PHE A 250 -17.10 -17.25 -1.25
CA PHE A 250 -17.76 -16.58 -0.12
C PHE A 250 -19.23 -16.19 -0.37
N ARG A 251 -19.66 -16.10 -1.64
CA ARG A 251 -21.07 -15.88 -1.98
C ARG A 251 -21.88 -17.17 -1.90
N GLU A 252 -21.30 -18.29 -2.32
CA GLU A 252 -21.97 -19.61 -2.33
C GLU A 252 -22.07 -20.27 -0.95
N THR A 253 -21.27 -19.82 0.04
CA THR A 253 -21.32 -20.33 1.42
C THR A 253 -22.30 -19.59 2.34
N ARG A 254 -23.09 -18.65 1.82
CA ARG A 254 -24.19 -17.98 2.52
C ARG A 254 -25.54 -18.54 2.07
#